data_AF-F2NHL3-F1
#
_entry.id   AF-F2NHL3-F1
#
_cell.length_a   1.000
_cell.length_b   1.000
_cell.length_c   1.000
_cell.angle_alpha   90.00
_cell.angle_beta   90.00
_cell.angle_gamma   90.00
#
_symmetry.space_group_name_H-M   'P 1'
#
loop_
_entity.id
_entity.type
_entity.pdbx_description
1 polymer ?
#
loop_
_entity_poly.entity_id
_entity_poly.type
_entity_poly.pdbx_seq_one_letter_code
_entity_poly.pdbx_strand_id
1 'polypeptide(L)'
;MANHHSDLLAYYQKHLASLVTTYPFVLRLAEWKDYPVPILVVKERREFISDGNGKNQSSLHGSTRKILLEIGHLAGAAQRRCLPIIRHLVAKVRDKADVPLELHRFLSNEGLRLRLSLPLDEEAGAKLGLIFRLQVRLKELDRVELIARRVANCSREEAAYLLSRTLRFGPDANRWAISGLRLMLGGQPGDPAVEKMLARLRISG
;
A
#
# COMPACT_ATOMS: atom_id res chain seq x y z
N MET A 1 -17.39 -17.80 18.48
CA MET A 1 -16.46 -16.91 17.74
C MET A 1 -15.78 -17.57 16.52
N ALA A 2 -16.04 -18.84 16.18
CA ALA A 2 -15.42 -19.51 15.02
C ALA A 2 -16.01 -19.12 13.64
N ASN A 3 -17.18 -18.47 13.62
CA ASN A 3 -17.96 -18.28 12.37
C ASN A 3 -17.40 -17.17 11.45
N HIS A 4 -16.84 -16.10 12.00
CA HIS A 4 -16.37 -14.95 11.19
C HIS A 4 -15.07 -15.22 10.42
N HIS A 5 -14.13 -15.96 11.02
CA HIS A 5 -12.89 -16.34 10.36
C HIS A 5 -13.16 -17.24 9.14
N SER A 6 -14.06 -18.22 9.30
CA SER A 6 -14.46 -19.11 8.22
C SER A 6 -15.21 -18.38 7.11
N ASP A 7 -16.07 -17.41 7.46
CA ASP A 7 -16.79 -16.56 6.51
C ASP A 7 -15.83 -15.69 5.66
N LEU A 8 -14.85 -15.02 6.29
CA LEU A 8 -13.87 -14.21 5.56
C LEU A 8 -13.04 -15.03 4.57
N LEU A 9 -12.63 -16.24 4.96
CA LEU A 9 -11.85 -17.11 4.09
C LEU A 9 -12.69 -17.66 2.92
N ALA A 10 -13.95 -18.03 3.17
CA ALA A 10 -14.89 -18.42 2.12
C ALA A 10 -15.15 -17.27 1.13
N TYR A 11 -15.39 -16.06 1.64
CA TYR A 11 -15.54 -14.86 0.81
C TYR A 11 -14.28 -14.61 -0.04
N TYR A 12 -13.09 -14.70 0.58
CA TYR A 12 -11.82 -14.51 -0.12
C TYR A 12 -11.65 -15.49 -1.29
N GLN A 13 -11.88 -16.77 -1.05
CA GLN A 13 -11.74 -17.81 -2.07
C GLN A 13 -12.70 -17.59 -3.24
N LYS A 14 -13.94 -17.20 -2.94
CA LYS A 14 -15.00 -17.01 -3.93
C LYS A 14 -14.82 -15.74 -4.75
N HIS A 15 -14.39 -14.63 -4.14
CA HIS A 15 -14.46 -13.30 -4.75
C HIS A 15 -13.10 -12.64 -5.01
N LEU A 16 -12.07 -12.94 -4.21
CA LEU A 16 -10.83 -12.15 -4.22
C LEU A 16 -9.63 -12.91 -4.78
N ALA A 17 -9.55 -14.23 -4.57
CA ALA A 17 -8.36 -15.02 -4.90
C ALA A 17 -7.92 -14.91 -6.36
N SER A 18 -8.86 -14.94 -7.30
CA SER A 18 -8.58 -14.77 -8.74
C SER A 18 -8.08 -13.36 -9.06
N LEU A 19 -8.67 -12.34 -8.43
CA LEU A 19 -8.37 -10.92 -8.66
C LEU A 19 -6.94 -10.55 -8.26
N VAL A 20 -6.38 -11.19 -7.23
CA VAL A 20 -4.99 -10.96 -6.79
C VAL A 20 -3.98 -11.13 -7.93
N THR A 21 -4.26 -12.02 -8.89
CA THR A 21 -3.37 -12.30 -10.02
C THR A 21 -3.43 -11.21 -11.09
N THR A 22 -4.55 -10.51 -11.22
CA THR A 22 -4.80 -9.54 -12.30
C THR A 22 -4.68 -8.09 -11.86
N TYR A 23 -4.87 -7.79 -10.57
CA TYR A 23 -4.83 -6.42 -10.07
C TYR A 23 -3.42 -5.81 -10.12
N PRO A 24 -3.33 -4.48 -10.30
CA PRO A 24 -2.06 -3.78 -10.45
C PRO A 24 -1.26 -3.76 -9.14
N PHE A 25 -1.94 -3.76 -7.99
CA PHE A 25 -1.31 -3.79 -6.69
C PHE A 25 -1.87 -4.92 -5.82
N VAL A 26 -1.08 -5.33 -4.84
CA VAL A 26 -1.46 -6.35 -3.85
C VAL A 26 -1.04 -5.90 -2.46
N LEU A 27 -1.98 -5.96 -1.50
CA LEU A 27 -1.69 -5.81 -0.07
C LEU A 27 -1.56 -7.19 0.56
N ARG A 28 -0.35 -7.59 0.91
CA ARG A 28 -0.09 -8.84 1.60
C ARG A 28 -0.12 -8.64 3.11
N LEU A 29 -0.96 -9.42 3.77
CA LEU A 29 -0.93 -9.63 5.22
C LEU A 29 0.13 -10.71 5.47
N ALA A 30 1.24 -10.33 6.09
CA ALA A 30 2.42 -11.17 6.20
C ALA A 30 2.92 -11.27 7.64
N GLU A 31 3.85 -12.19 7.84
CA GLU A 31 4.64 -12.36 9.04
C GLU A 31 6.09 -12.51 8.58
N TRP A 32 6.96 -11.65 9.12
CA TRP A 32 8.41 -11.76 8.94
C TRP A 32 9.06 -11.93 10.30
N LYS A 33 10.19 -12.63 10.29
CA LYS A 33 11.06 -12.72 11.45
C LYS A 33 11.49 -11.31 11.89
N ASP A 34 11.54 -11.09 13.19
CA ASP A 34 12.03 -9.83 13.82
C ASP A 34 11.10 -8.60 13.68
N TYR A 35 9.85 -8.78 13.25
CA TYR A 35 8.85 -7.71 13.15
C TYR A 35 7.58 -8.02 13.97
N PRO A 36 6.90 -6.99 14.53
CA PRO A 36 5.58 -7.17 15.12
C PRO A 36 4.57 -7.66 14.09
N VAL A 37 3.91 -8.77 14.38
CA VAL A 37 2.88 -9.39 13.52
C VAL A 37 1.53 -8.70 13.75
N PRO A 38 0.75 -8.41 12.70
CA PRO A 38 1.01 -8.63 11.28
C PRO A 38 1.82 -7.49 10.63
N ILE A 39 2.52 -7.83 9.55
CA ILE A 39 3.15 -6.86 8.65
C ILE A 39 2.24 -6.69 7.43
N LEU A 40 2.00 -5.45 7.07
CA LEU A 40 1.35 -5.10 5.82
C LEU A 40 2.44 -4.84 4.78
N VAL A 41 2.37 -5.51 3.63
CA VAL A 41 3.34 -5.35 2.54
C VAL A 41 2.59 -4.98 1.28
N VAL A 42 2.89 -3.83 0.68
CA VAL A 42 2.32 -3.47 -0.63
C VAL A 42 3.29 -3.91 -1.71
N LYS A 43 2.73 -4.52 -2.76
CA LYS A 43 3.44 -4.90 -3.96
C LYS A 43 2.79 -4.31 -5.20
N GLU A 44 3.61 -3.92 -6.18
CA GLU A 44 3.20 -3.39 -7.48
C GLU A 44 3.54 -4.42 -8.57
N ARG A 45 2.60 -4.66 -9.46
CA ARG A 45 2.80 -5.50 -10.64
C ARG A 45 3.42 -4.66 -11.74
N ARG A 46 4.61 -5.05 -12.21
CA ARG A 46 5.31 -4.39 -13.31
C ARG A 46 5.55 -5.33 -14.47
N GLU A 47 5.46 -4.78 -15.67
CA GLU A 47 5.82 -5.44 -16.91
C GLU A 47 7.29 -5.16 -17.21
N PHE A 48 8.06 -6.22 -17.41
CA PHE A 48 9.43 -6.13 -17.89
C PHE A 48 9.48 -6.78 -19.27
N ILE A 49 10.01 -6.03 -20.23
CA ILE A 49 10.40 -6.58 -21.53
C ILE A 49 11.73 -7.28 -21.29
N SER A 50 11.75 -8.60 -21.44
CA SER A 50 13.00 -9.34 -21.43
C SER A 50 13.64 -9.19 -22.80
N ASP A 51 14.79 -8.53 -22.88
CA ASP A 51 15.65 -8.62 -24.05
C ASP A 51 16.21 -10.04 -24.07
N GLY A 52 15.78 -10.84 -25.05
CA GLY A 52 16.17 -12.25 -25.18
C GLY A 52 17.68 -12.37 -25.34
N ASN A 53 18.37 -12.72 -24.27
CA ASN A 53 19.80 -12.98 -24.32
C ASN A 53 20.03 -14.39 -24.89
N GLY A 54 20.27 -14.49 -26.21
CA GLY A 54 20.88 -15.70 -26.81
C GLY A 54 20.24 -16.24 -28.10
N LYS A 55 20.80 -15.82 -29.24
CA LYS A 55 21.12 -16.65 -30.42
C LYS A 55 20.01 -17.51 -31.09
N ASN A 56 18.78 -17.04 -31.24
CA ASN A 56 17.90 -17.58 -32.30
C ASN A 56 17.06 -16.46 -32.93
N GLN A 57 17.39 -16.12 -34.17
CA GLN A 57 16.76 -15.05 -34.97
C GLN A 57 15.37 -15.43 -35.52
N SER A 58 14.43 -15.84 -34.67
CA SER A 58 13.09 -16.19 -35.18
C SER A 58 11.89 -15.84 -34.30
N SER A 59 12.06 -15.02 -33.26
CA SER A 59 10.92 -14.53 -32.47
C SER A 59 10.99 -13.02 -32.25
N LEU A 60 10.34 -12.27 -33.14
CA LEU A 60 10.04 -10.82 -33.07
C LEU A 60 9.08 -10.43 -31.92
N HIS A 61 8.88 -11.30 -30.93
CA HIS A 61 8.05 -11.04 -29.77
C HIS A 61 8.87 -11.28 -28.51
N GLY A 62 9.46 -10.21 -27.98
CA GLY A 62 10.02 -10.23 -26.63
C GLY A 62 8.93 -10.64 -25.64
N SER A 63 9.18 -11.69 -24.86
CA SER A 63 8.21 -12.15 -23.87
C SER A 63 8.10 -11.10 -22.77
N THR A 64 6.93 -10.47 -22.64
CA THR A 64 6.65 -9.52 -21.55
C THR A 64 6.38 -10.32 -20.28
N ARG A 65 7.25 -10.20 -19.27
CA ARG A 65 7.07 -10.87 -17.97
C ARG A 65 6.46 -9.91 -16.96
N LYS A 66 5.35 -10.31 -16.33
CA LYS A 66 4.75 -9.59 -15.20
C LYS A 66 5.39 -10.05 -13.89
N ILE A 67 6.04 -9.14 -13.16
CA ILE A 67 6.68 -9.41 -11.87
C ILE A 67 5.98 -8.58 -10.79
N LEU A 68 5.72 -9.20 -9.63
CA LEU A 68 5.16 -8.53 -8.47
C LEU A 68 6.29 -8.06 -7.54
N LEU A 69 6.58 -6.76 -7.55
CA LEU A 69 7.68 -6.15 -6.80
C LEU A 69 7.18 -5.56 -5.49
N GLU A 70 7.93 -5.77 -4.41
CA GLU A 70 7.66 -5.10 -3.15
C GLU A 70 8.02 -3.61 -3.23
N ILE A 71 7.08 -2.74 -2.85
CA ILE A 71 7.28 -1.28 -2.88
C ILE A 71 7.45 -0.67 -1.48
N GLY A 72 6.91 -1.32 -0.45
CA GLY A 72 7.04 -0.92 0.94
C GLY A 72 6.28 -1.82 1.89
N HIS A 73 6.53 -1.64 3.19
CA HIS A 73 5.87 -2.36 4.28
C HIS A 73 5.53 -1.43 5.45
N LEU A 74 4.63 -1.88 6.31
CA LEU A 74 4.20 -1.19 7.52
C LEU A 74 3.93 -2.20 8.64
N ALA A 75 4.54 -1.98 9.81
CA ALA A 75 4.43 -2.88 10.97
C ALA A 75 4.39 -2.09 12.29
N GLY A 76 4.05 -2.78 13.39
CA GLY A 76 4.18 -2.25 14.75
C GLY A 76 3.33 -1.02 15.05
N ALA A 77 3.91 -0.03 15.73
CA ALA A 77 3.19 1.16 16.17
C ALA A 77 2.69 2.03 15.01
N ALA A 78 3.48 2.15 13.93
CA ALA A 78 3.09 2.87 12.73
C ALA A 78 1.90 2.19 12.04
N GLN A 79 1.89 0.86 11.98
CA GLN A 79 0.75 0.09 11.44
C GLN A 79 -0.52 0.32 12.24
N ARG A 80 -0.47 0.19 13.57
CA ARG A 80 -1.63 0.46 14.44
C ARG A 80 -2.14 1.89 14.29
N ARG A 81 -1.24 2.87 14.21
CA ARG A 81 -1.54 4.28 14.05
C ARG A 81 -2.25 4.59 12.73
N CYS A 82 -1.81 3.98 11.63
CA CYS A 82 -2.39 4.20 10.31
C CYS A 82 -3.57 3.27 9.97
N LEU A 83 -3.85 2.24 10.78
CA LEU A 83 -4.85 1.23 10.46
C LEU A 83 -6.24 1.81 10.11
N PRO A 84 -6.77 2.83 10.81
CA PRO A 84 -8.06 3.44 10.42
C PRO A 84 -8.02 4.06 9.01
N ILE A 85 -6.93 4.74 8.67
CA ILE A 85 -6.75 5.36 7.34
C ILE A 85 -6.63 4.28 6.25
N ILE A 86 -5.84 3.24 6.51
CA ILE A 86 -5.67 2.12 5.57
C ILE A 86 -7.02 1.43 5.35
N ARG A 87 -7.78 1.19 6.42
CA ARG A 87 -9.13 0.61 6.36
C ARG A 87 -10.06 1.45 5.50
N HIS A 88 -10.03 2.77 5.64
CA HIS A 88 -10.80 3.67 4.78
C HIS A 88 -10.38 3.61 3.31
N LEU A 89 -9.09 3.56 3.01
CA LEU A 89 -8.58 3.46 1.65
C LEU A 89 -9.02 2.16 0.96
N VAL A 90 -8.84 1.02 1.63
CA VAL A 90 -9.19 -0.28 1.04
C VAL A 90 -10.70 -0.50 0.97
N ALA A 91 -11.51 0.23 1.76
CA ALA A 91 -12.97 0.19 1.67
C ALA A 91 -13.50 0.75 0.35
N LYS A 92 -12.73 1.61 -0.32
CA LYS A 92 -13.10 2.22 -1.61
C LYS A 92 -12.76 1.37 -2.83
N VAL A 93 -12.01 0.27 -2.64
CA VAL A 93 -11.59 -0.58 -3.75
C VAL A 93 -12.80 -1.33 -4.31
N ARG A 94 -12.94 -1.24 -5.63
CA ARG A 94 -14.03 -1.83 -6.38
C ARG A 94 -13.49 -2.72 -7.49
N ASP A 95 -14.35 -3.61 -7.98
CA ASP A 95 -14.06 -4.38 -9.18
C ASP A 95 -14.31 -3.62 -10.48
N LYS A 96 -14.08 -4.29 -11.61
CA LYS A 96 -14.29 -3.71 -12.94
C LYS A 96 -15.76 -3.38 -13.23
N ALA A 97 -16.70 -3.95 -12.48
CA ALA A 97 -18.13 -3.69 -12.56
C ALA A 97 -18.58 -2.68 -11.48
N ASP A 98 -17.63 -1.97 -10.86
CA ASP A 98 -17.85 -0.98 -9.80
C ASP A 98 -18.42 -1.56 -8.48
N VAL A 99 -18.32 -2.88 -8.29
CA VAL A 99 -18.79 -3.55 -7.06
C VAL A 99 -17.73 -3.45 -5.97
N PRO A 100 -18.07 -2.99 -4.73
CA PRO A 100 -17.12 -2.97 -3.61
C PRO A 100 -16.58 -4.36 -3.27
N LEU A 101 -15.25 -4.45 -3.09
CA LEU A 101 -14.57 -5.71 -2.71
C LEU A 101 -14.54 -5.97 -1.19
N GLU A 102 -15.07 -5.05 -0.39
CA GLU A 102 -15.16 -5.14 1.07
C GLU A 102 -13.83 -5.45 1.79
N LEU A 103 -12.69 -5.06 1.22
CA LEU A 103 -11.36 -5.41 1.72
C LEU A 103 -11.08 -4.96 3.15
N HIS A 104 -11.78 -3.91 3.60
CA HIS A 104 -11.70 -3.38 4.95
C HIS A 104 -12.08 -4.40 6.03
N ARG A 105 -12.88 -5.42 5.70
CA ARG A 105 -13.24 -6.54 6.59
C ARG A 105 -12.01 -7.36 7.01
N PHE A 106 -11.01 -7.46 6.12
CA PHE A 106 -9.75 -8.19 6.36
C PHE A 106 -8.76 -7.41 7.23
N LEU A 107 -8.99 -6.12 7.47
CA LEU A 107 -8.19 -5.28 8.38
C LEU A 107 -8.76 -5.24 9.80
N SER A 108 -9.46 -6.30 10.18
CA SER A 108 -9.88 -6.61 11.56
C SER A 108 -8.83 -7.46 12.27
N ASN A 109 -8.90 -7.59 13.60
CA ASN A 109 -8.01 -8.46 14.37
C ASN A 109 -8.00 -9.91 13.87
N GLU A 110 -9.15 -10.42 13.41
CA GLU A 110 -9.27 -11.76 12.86
C GLU A 110 -8.73 -11.84 11.43
N GLY A 111 -9.11 -10.89 10.57
CA GLY A 111 -8.69 -10.87 9.16
C GLY A 111 -7.18 -10.73 9.00
N LEU A 112 -6.55 -9.93 9.87
CA LEU A 112 -5.10 -9.74 9.92
C LEU A 112 -4.30 -11.03 10.20
N ARG A 113 -4.93 -12.05 10.82
CA ARG A 113 -4.30 -13.35 11.10
C ARG A 113 -4.37 -14.31 9.91
N LEU A 114 -5.16 -14.04 8.88
CA LEU A 114 -5.38 -14.95 7.75
C LEU A 114 -4.18 -15.05 6.79
N ARG A 115 -3.22 -14.13 6.88
CA ARG A 115 -2.01 -14.09 6.04
C ARG A 115 -2.28 -14.12 4.52
N LEU A 116 -3.37 -13.47 4.11
CA LEU A 116 -3.85 -13.42 2.72
C LEU A 116 -3.25 -12.26 1.93
N SER A 117 -3.46 -12.27 0.61
CA SER A 117 -3.08 -11.18 -0.29
C SER A 117 -4.34 -10.54 -0.84
N LEU A 118 -4.55 -9.24 -0.61
CA LEU A 118 -5.74 -8.53 -1.04
C LEU A 118 -5.45 -7.79 -2.36
N PRO A 119 -6.34 -7.85 -3.36
CA PRO A 119 -6.19 -7.08 -4.58
C PRO A 119 -6.37 -5.58 -4.29
N LEU A 120 -5.52 -4.73 -4.87
CA LEU A 120 -5.64 -3.28 -4.77
C LEU A 120 -5.67 -2.67 -6.17
N ASP A 121 -6.62 -1.76 -6.39
CA ASP A 121 -6.64 -0.94 -7.60
C ASP A 121 -5.44 0.04 -7.61
N GLU A 122 -5.33 0.81 -8.70
CA GLU A 122 -4.22 1.75 -8.85
C GLU A 122 -4.20 2.84 -7.77
N GLU A 123 -5.37 3.36 -7.38
CA GLU A 123 -5.46 4.46 -6.43
C GLU A 123 -5.08 4.00 -5.02
N ALA A 124 -5.73 2.95 -4.51
CA ALA A 124 -5.43 2.41 -3.19
C ALA A 124 -4.00 1.87 -3.13
N GLY A 125 -3.55 1.19 -4.20
CA GLY A 125 -2.18 0.73 -4.36
C GLY A 125 -1.15 1.85 -4.28
N ALA A 126 -1.36 2.93 -5.02
CA ALA A 126 -0.47 4.08 -5.04
C ALA A 126 -0.41 4.79 -3.68
N LYS A 127 -1.58 5.05 -3.07
CA LYS A 127 -1.68 5.69 -1.76
C LYS A 127 -1.01 4.87 -0.67
N LEU A 128 -1.31 3.57 -0.58
CA LEU A 128 -0.69 2.70 0.42
C LEU A 128 0.83 2.54 0.18
N GLY A 129 1.25 2.39 -1.07
CA GLY A 129 2.66 2.38 -1.44
C GLY A 129 3.40 3.64 -0.96
N LEU A 130 2.80 4.81 -1.16
CA LEU A 130 3.37 6.08 -0.74
C LEU A 130 3.46 6.18 0.79
N ILE A 131 2.39 5.85 1.51
CA ILE A 131 2.38 5.83 2.99
C ILE A 131 3.49 4.90 3.51
N PHE A 132 3.60 3.69 2.95
CA PHE A 132 4.51 2.66 3.43
C PHE A 132 5.98 3.03 3.18
N ARG A 133 6.27 3.80 2.12
CA ARG A 133 7.62 4.33 1.86
C ARG A 133 7.94 5.53 2.74
N LEU A 134 6.99 6.45 2.88
CA LEU A 134 7.24 7.70 3.60
C LEU A 134 7.36 7.48 5.12
N GLN A 135 6.73 6.47 5.69
CA GLN A 135 6.82 6.18 7.13
C GLN A 135 8.21 5.67 7.58
N VAL A 136 8.99 5.05 6.69
CA VAL A 136 10.23 4.33 7.05
C VAL A 136 11.23 5.23 7.80
N ARG A 137 11.68 4.82 8.99
CA ARG A 137 12.59 5.61 9.88
C ARG A 137 11.98 6.89 10.49
N LEU A 138 10.68 7.15 10.33
CA LEU A 138 10.00 8.19 11.11
C LEU A 138 9.67 7.66 12.50
N LYS A 139 10.18 8.32 13.54
CA LYS A 139 9.92 7.98 14.95
C LYS A 139 8.65 8.63 15.48
N GLU A 140 8.29 9.80 14.95
CA GLU A 140 7.15 10.60 15.38
C GLU A 140 5.86 10.03 14.76
N LEU A 141 5.10 9.26 15.54
CA LEU A 141 3.88 8.60 15.07
C LEU A 141 2.81 9.58 14.58
N ASP A 142 2.77 10.77 15.14
CA ASP A 142 1.85 11.81 14.72
C ASP A 142 2.19 12.29 13.30
N ARG A 143 3.47 12.49 12.98
CA ARG A 143 3.89 12.79 11.60
C ARG A 143 3.56 11.65 10.64
N VAL A 144 3.72 10.40 11.08
CA VAL A 144 3.31 9.22 10.29
C VAL A 144 1.80 9.24 10.00
N GLU A 145 0.97 9.52 11.01
CA GLU A 145 -0.48 9.64 10.83
C GLU A 145 -0.84 10.81 9.90
N LEU A 146 -0.17 11.96 10.05
CA LEU A 146 -0.45 13.16 9.26
C LEU A 146 -0.16 12.91 7.78
N ILE A 147 0.99 12.28 7.49
CA ILE A 147 1.33 11.83 6.14
C ILE A 147 0.23 10.91 5.62
N ALA A 148 -0.17 9.90 6.40
CA ALA A 148 -1.19 8.95 5.96
C ALA A 148 -2.53 9.63 5.62
N ARG A 149 -3.01 10.53 6.48
CA ARG A 149 -4.26 11.28 6.25
C ARG A 149 -4.17 12.17 5.02
N ARG A 150 -3.06 12.87 4.81
CA ARG A 150 -2.90 13.76 3.66
C ARG A 150 -2.74 12.99 2.35
N VAL A 151 -2.03 11.86 2.37
CA VAL A 151 -1.96 10.95 1.21
C VAL A 151 -3.33 10.36 0.89
N ALA A 152 -4.16 10.07 1.90
CA ALA A 152 -5.50 9.54 1.67
C ALA A 152 -6.41 10.50 0.88
N ASN A 153 -6.15 11.81 1.02
CA ASN A 153 -6.87 12.89 0.32
C ASN A 153 -6.29 13.25 -1.05
N CYS A 154 -5.13 12.71 -1.45
CA CYS A 154 -4.64 12.87 -2.82
C CYS A 154 -5.64 12.27 -3.82
N SER A 155 -5.73 12.86 -5.01
CA SER A 155 -6.32 12.20 -6.17
C SER A 155 -5.54 10.94 -6.56
N ARG A 156 -6.13 10.13 -7.45
CA ARG A 156 -5.46 8.96 -8.05
C ARG A 156 -4.17 9.37 -8.75
N GLU A 157 -4.24 10.44 -9.55
CA GLU A 157 -3.15 10.94 -10.39
C GLU A 157 -2.01 11.48 -9.52
N GLU A 158 -2.33 12.26 -8.48
CA GLU A 158 -1.34 12.76 -7.53
C GLU A 158 -0.65 11.62 -6.79
N ALA A 159 -1.41 10.64 -6.27
CA ALA A 159 -0.83 9.52 -5.56
C ALA A 159 0.10 8.69 -6.46
N ALA A 160 -0.32 8.42 -7.70
CA ALA A 160 0.48 7.70 -8.68
C ALA A 160 1.75 8.48 -9.06
N TYR A 161 1.62 9.79 -9.31
CA TYR A 161 2.75 10.66 -9.64
C TYR A 161 3.77 10.68 -8.50
N LEU A 162 3.33 10.99 -7.26
CA LEU A 162 4.22 11.08 -6.10
C LEU A 162 4.88 9.74 -5.79
N LEU A 163 4.15 8.62 -5.88
CA LEU A 163 4.73 7.29 -5.71
C LEU A 163 5.83 7.03 -6.75
N SER A 164 5.59 7.38 -8.02
CA SER A 164 6.58 7.20 -9.09
C SER A 164 7.89 7.93 -8.79
N ARG A 165 7.84 9.14 -8.21
CA ARG A 165 9.01 9.94 -7.80
C ARG A 165 9.84 9.25 -6.72
N THR A 166 9.25 8.35 -5.94
CA THR A 166 9.96 7.61 -4.88
C THR A 166 10.50 6.25 -5.34
N LEU A 167 10.18 5.82 -6.57
CA LEU A 167 10.49 4.48 -7.07
C LEU A 167 11.32 4.47 -8.36
N ARG A 168 11.09 5.41 -9.29
CA ARG A 168 11.47 5.23 -10.71
C ARG A 168 12.66 6.08 -11.18
N PHE A 169 13.26 6.92 -10.34
CA PHE A 169 14.25 7.93 -10.78
C PHE A 169 15.67 7.69 -10.24
N GLY A 170 15.98 6.47 -9.77
CA GLY A 170 17.28 6.13 -9.20
C GLY A 170 17.41 6.45 -7.71
N PRO A 171 18.42 5.88 -7.03
CA PRO A 171 18.49 5.88 -5.56
C PRO A 171 18.57 7.27 -4.93
N ASP A 172 19.37 8.18 -5.50
CA ASP A 172 19.52 9.54 -4.96
C ASP A 172 18.26 10.38 -5.15
N ALA A 173 17.71 10.43 -6.37
CA ALA A 173 16.48 11.18 -6.63
C ALA A 173 15.29 10.63 -5.83
N ASN A 174 15.18 9.30 -5.71
CA ASN A 174 14.16 8.67 -4.88
C ASN A 174 14.33 9.05 -3.40
N ARG A 175 15.57 9.09 -2.88
CA ARG A 175 15.86 9.53 -1.51
C ARG A 175 15.47 10.99 -1.29
N TRP A 176 15.82 11.88 -2.22
CA TRP A 176 15.45 13.30 -2.14
C TRP A 176 13.93 13.48 -2.18
N ALA A 177 13.23 12.77 -3.07
CA ALA A 177 11.77 12.78 -3.14
C ALA A 177 11.16 12.32 -1.80
N ILE A 178 11.64 11.21 -1.23
CA ILE A 178 11.16 10.73 0.08
C ILE A 178 11.35 11.80 1.17
N SER A 179 12.53 12.42 1.26
CA SER A 179 12.80 13.47 2.25
C SER A 179 11.91 14.71 2.04
N GLY A 180 11.79 15.20 0.80
CA GLY A 180 10.96 16.36 0.48
C GLY A 180 9.48 16.10 0.77
N LEU A 181 8.96 14.93 0.38
CA LEU A 181 7.57 14.55 0.63
C LEU A 181 7.26 14.39 2.11
N ARG A 182 8.20 13.89 2.93
CA ARG A 182 8.03 13.81 4.39
C ARG A 182 7.85 15.19 5.02
N LEU A 183 8.62 16.17 4.57
CA LEU A 183 8.50 17.55 5.04
C LEU A 183 7.18 18.17 4.55
N MET A 184 6.90 18.04 3.25
CA MET A 184 5.70 18.61 2.63
C MET A 184 4.40 18.07 3.25
N LEU A 185 4.33 16.75 3.49
CA LEU A 185 3.13 16.07 3.97
C LEU A 185 3.08 15.96 5.49
N GLY A 186 4.22 15.75 6.15
CA GLY A 186 4.30 15.49 7.60
C GLY A 186 4.83 16.63 8.45
N GLY A 187 5.13 17.79 7.87
CA GLY A 187 5.75 18.91 8.58
C GLY A 187 7.20 18.64 8.99
N GLN A 188 7.80 19.59 9.71
CA GLN A 188 9.14 19.43 10.28
C GLN A 188 9.10 18.54 11.53
N PRO A 189 10.18 17.80 11.83
CA PRO A 189 10.31 17.10 13.11
C PRO A 189 10.17 18.06 14.30
N GLY A 190 9.38 17.69 15.30
CA GLY A 190 9.18 18.48 16.52
C GLY A 190 8.34 19.76 16.36
N ASP A 191 7.71 19.97 15.21
CA ASP A 191 6.84 21.12 14.97
C ASP A 191 5.47 20.95 15.68
N PRO A 192 5.10 21.79 16.65
CA PRO A 192 3.81 21.71 17.35
C PRO A 192 2.60 21.89 16.43
N ALA A 193 2.78 22.45 15.23
CA ALA A 193 1.70 22.57 14.25
C ALA A 193 1.21 21.20 13.75
N VAL A 194 2.05 20.16 13.79
CA VAL A 194 1.67 18.79 13.41
C VAL A 194 0.51 18.29 14.25
N GLU A 195 0.61 18.39 15.58
CA GLU A 195 -0.42 17.93 16.51
C GLU A 195 -1.72 18.73 16.34
N LYS A 196 -1.62 20.05 16.20
CA LYS A 196 -2.76 20.94 15.96
C LYS A 196 -3.49 20.57 14.67
N MET A 197 -2.76 20.28 13.60
CA MET A 197 -3.34 19.88 12.32
C MET A 197 -3.99 18.50 12.40
N LEU A 198 -3.34 17.54 13.06
CA LEU A 198 -3.90 16.20 13.27
C LEU A 198 -5.20 16.23 14.08
N ALA A 199 -5.26 17.04 15.15
CA ALA A 199 -6.46 17.18 15.95
C ALA A 199 -7.66 17.59 15.09
N ARG A 200 -7.47 18.56 14.18
CA ARG A 200 -8.52 18.97 13.21
C ARG A 200 -8.92 17.82 12.30
N LEU A 201 -7.95 17.12 11.71
CA LEU A 201 -8.19 16.03 10.77
C LEU A 201 -8.81 14.78 11.41
N ARG A 202 -8.69 14.60 12.72
CA ARG A 202 -9.34 13.52 13.48
C ARG A 202 -10.80 13.82 13.81
N ILE A 203 -11.19 15.10 13.83
CA ILE A 203 -12.58 15.52 14.06
C ILE A 203 -13.37 15.51 12.75
N SER A 204 -12.71 15.84 11.63
CA SER A 204 -13.37 16.01 10.33
C SER A 204 -13.51 14.76 9.46
N GLY A 205 -13.09 13.57 9.94
CA GLY A 205 -13.18 12.32 9.16
C GLY A 205 -13.13 11.09 10.04
#